data_AF-B5L5Y2-F1
#
_entry.id   AF-B5L5Y2-F1
#
_cell.length_a   1.000
_cell.length_b   1.000
_cell.length_c   1.000
_cell.angle_alpha   90.00
_cell.angle_beta   90.00
_cell.angle_gamma   90.00
#
_symmetry.space_group_name_H-M   'P 1'
#
loop_
_entity.id
_entity.type
_entity.pdbx_description
1 polymer ?
#
loop_
_entity_poly.entity_id
_entity_poly.type
_entity_poly.pdbx_seq_one_letter_code
_entity_poly.pdbx_strand_id
1 'polypeptide(L)'
;FFFICIYLHIGRGFYYGSYLNKETWNVGVILLLLLMATAFVGYVLPWGQMSFWGATVITNLFSAIPYIGQTLVEWAWGGFSVDNPTLTRFFALHFLLPFVIVGLTLVHLTFLHETGSNNP
;
A
#
# COMPACT_ATOMS: atom_id res chain seq x y z
N PHE A 1 10.49 11.21 0.24
CA PHE A 1 9.61 12.36 0.54
C PHE A 1 8.20 11.91 0.96
N PHE A 2 7.44 11.19 0.12
CA PHE A 2 6.04 10.81 0.42
C PHE A 2 5.85 10.16 1.81
N PHE A 3 6.62 9.13 2.16
CA PHE A 3 6.53 8.48 3.48
C PHE A 3 6.85 9.41 4.65
N ILE A 4 7.78 10.36 4.48
CA ILE A 4 8.08 11.36 5.52
C ILE A 4 6.83 12.20 5.79
N CYS A 5 6.17 12.70 4.74
CA CYS A 5 4.93 13.45 4.86
C CYS A 5 3.81 12.62 5.50
N ILE A 6 3.65 11.36 5.09
CA ILE A 6 2.62 10.47 5.64
C ILE A 6 2.86 10.17 7.12
N TYR A 7 4.10 9.91 7.55
CA TYR A 7 4.37 9.64 8.96
C TYR A 7 4.15 10.88 9.83
N LEU A 8 4.52 12.06 9.34
CA LEU A 8 4.19 13.32 10.02
C LEU A 8 2.67 13.56 10.06
N HIS A 9 1.96 13.27 8.97
CA HIS A 9 0.51 13.40 8.90
C HIS A 9 -0.22 12.48 9.90
N ILE A 10 0.19 11.22 9.98
CA ILE A 10 -0.31 10.24 10.96
C ILE A 10 0.04 10.68 12.38
N GLY A 11 1.28 11.10 12.62
CA GLY A 11 1.73 11.59 13.92
C GLY A 11 0.92 12.78 14.42
N ARG A 12 0.63 13.76 13.55
CA ARG A 12 -0.29 14.87 13.82
C ARG A 12 -1.66 14.35 14.21
N GLY A 13 -2.17 13.36 13.48
CA GLY A 13 -3.48 12.76 13.73
C GLY A 13 -3.59 12.10 15.11
N PHE A 14 -2.55 11.40 15.54
CA PHE A 14 -2.47 10.85 16.90
C PHE A 14 -2.36 11.95 17.95
N TYR A 15 -1.44 12.89 17.77
CA TYR A 15 -1.14 13.92 18.78
C TYR A 15 -2.36 14.79 19.11
N TYR A 16 -3.15 15.17 18.10
CA TYR A 16 -4.35 16.00 18.28
C TYR A 16 -5.67 15.21 18.33
N GLY A 17 -5.65 13.88 18.42
CA GLY A 17 -6.88 13.09 18.49
C GLY A 17 -7.74 13.13 17.22
N SER A 18 -7.16 13.43 16.05
CA SER A 18 -7.91 13.53 14.78
C SER A 18 -8.44 12.18 14.29
N TYR A 19 -7.92 11.06 14.81
CA TYR A 19 -8.44 9.71 14.57
C TYR A 19 -9.88 9.51 15.08
N LEU A 20 -10.40 10.45 15.89
CA LEU A 20 -11.81 10.44 16.34
C LEU A 20 -12.79 10.71 15.19
N ASN A 21 -12.36 11.36 14.10
CA ASN A 21 -13.10 11.32 12.82
C ASN A 21 -12.81 9.97 12.14
N LYS A 22 -13.60 8.95 12.54
CA LYS A 22 -13.36 7.54 12.20
C LYS A 22 -13.39 7.27 10.70
N GLU A 23 -14.33 7.86 9.97
CA GLU A 23 -14.44 7.63 8.52
C GLU A 23 -13.21 8.18 7.79
N THR A 24 -12.83 9.43 8.09
CA THR A 24 -11.62 10.04 7.53
C THR A 24 -10.38 9.22 7.90
N TRP A 25 -10.25 8.82 9.17
CA TRP A 25 -9.11 8.05 9.66
C TRP A 25 -9.00 6.67 8.99
N ASN A 26 -10.10 5.92 8.90
CA ASN A 26 -10.12 4.59 8.28
C ASN A 26 -9.77 4.65 6.79
N VAL A 27 -10.27 5.65 6.06
CA VAL A 27 -9.84 5.88 4.67
C VAL A 27 -8.34 6.24 4.61
N GLY A 28 -7.84 7.00 5.58
CA GLY A 28 -6.41 7.29 5.73
C GLY A 28 -5.55 6.05 5.93
N VAL A 29 -6.01 5.07 6.71
CA VAL A 29 -5.34 3.77 6.89
C VAL A 29 -5.32 2.98 5.58
N ILE A 30 -6.42 2.97 4.83
CA ILE A 30 -6.47 2.32 3.50
C ILE A 30 -5.49 3.00 2.53
N LEU A 31 -5.43 4.33 2.53
CA LEU A 31 -4.47 5.10 1.72
C LEU A 31 -3.02 4.77 2.07
N LEU A 32 -2.70 4.61 3.36
CA LEU A 32 -1.37 4.18 3.81
C LEU A 32 -1.01 2.79 3.25
N LEU A 33 -1.91 1.81 3.38
CA LEU A 33 -1.67 0.45 2.89
C LEU A 33 -1.50 0.42 1.36
N LEU A 34 -2.30 1.21 0.62
CA LEU A 34 -2.17 1.33 -0.83
C LEU A 34 -0.86 2.01 -1.25
N LEU A 35 -0.42 3.05 -0.53
CA LEU A 35 0.88 3.67 -0.78
C LEU A 35 2.02 2.66 -0.55
N MET A 36 1.96 1.89 0.55
CA MET A 36 2.94 0.85 0.84
C MET A 36 3.00 -0.19 -0.27
N ALA A 37 1.84 -0.68 -0.72
CA ALA A 37 1.76 -1.60 -1.85
C ALA A 37 2.35 -1.00 -3.13
N THR A 38 1.95 0.24 -3.47
CA THR A 38 2.42 0.96 -4.67
C THR A 38 3.93 1.14 -4.67
N ALA A 39 4.50 1.58 -3.55
CA ALA A 39 5.94 1.78 -3.39
C ALA A 39 6.71 0.45 -3.46
N PHE A 40 6.18 -0.60 -2.83
CA PHE A 40 6.78 -1.93 -2.88
C PHE A 40 6.84 -2.47 -4.31
N VAL A 41 5.72 -2.51 -5.04
CA VAL A 41 5.73 -3.02 -6.43
C VAL A 41 6.58 -2.15 -7.36
N GLY A 42 6.67 -0.84 -7.08
CA GLY A 42 7.56 0.08 -7.81
C GLY A 42 9.04 -0.19 -7.57
N TYR A 43 9.42 -0.54 -6.34
CA TYR A 43 10.79 -0.90 -5.98
C TYR A 43 11.29 -2.17 -6.67
N VAL A 44 10.37 -3.04 -7.12
CA VAL A 44 10.71 -4.27 -7.84
C VAL A 44 11.11 -3.99 -9.31
N LEU A 45 10.60 -2.91 -9.91
CA LEU A 45 10.71 -2.63 -11.35
C LEU A 45 12.16 -2.48 -11.89
N PRO A 46 13.13 -1.92 -11.15
CA PRO A 46 14.53 -1.85 -11.62
C PRO A 46 15.22 -3.21 -11.74
N TRP A 47 14.61 -4.29 -11.21
CA TRP A 47 15.07 -5.67 -11.31
C TRP A 47 16.52 -5.91 -10.85
N GLY A 48 16.96 -5.18 -9.82
CA GLY A 48 18.25 -5.39 -9.15
C GLY A 48 18.21 -6.52 -8.12
N GLN A 49 19.37 -6.86 -7.52
CA GLN A 49 19.47 -7.89 -6.48
C GLN A 49 18.50 -7.68 -5.32
N MET A 50 18.48 -6.46 -4.75
CA MET A 50 17.58 -6.14 -3.64
C MET A 50 16.11 -6.12 -4.06
N SER A 51 15.80 -5.72 -5.29
CA SER A 51 14.45 -5.78 -5.85
C SER A 51 13.96 -7.23 -5.94
N PHE A 52 14.77 -8.13 -6.48
CA PHE A 52 14.43 -9.54 -6.65
C PHE A 52 14.27 -10.27 -5.31
N TRP A 53 15.25 -10.13 -4.40
CA TRP A 53 15.19 -10.79 -3.09
C TRP A 53 14.14 -10.16 -2.19
N GLY A 54 13.95 -8.84 -2.27
CA GLY A 54 12.88 -8.15 -1.57
C GLY A 54 11.51 -8.62 -2.01
N ALA A 55 11.28 -8.76 -3.32
CA ALA A 55 10.05 -9.34 -3.85
C ALA A 55 9.84 -10.76 -3.30
N THR A 56 10.85 -11.62 -3.44
CA THR A 56 10.80 -13.03 -3.01
C THR A 56 10.41 -13.17 -1.55
N VAL A 57 11.12 -12.48 -0.65
CA VAL A 57 10.89 -12.60 0.81
C VAL A 57 9.53 -12.03 1.21
N ILE A 58 9.19 -10.83 0.75
CA ILE A 58 7.97 -10.13 1.20
C ILE A 58 6.72 -10.86 0.72
N THR A 59 6.65 -11.29 -0.55
CA THR A 59 5.48 -12.04 -1.02
C THR A 59 5.41 -13.43 -0.39
N ASN A 60 6.53 -14.06 -0.05
CA ASN A 60 6.52 -15.36 0.63
C ASN A 60 5.94 -15.30 2.05
N LEU A 61 5.82 -14.13 2.67
CA LEU A 61 5.13 -14.01 3.97
C LEU A 61 3.69 -14.53 3.89
N PHE A 62 3.03 -14.43 2.73
CA PHE A 62 1.68 -14.94 2.53
C PHE A 62 1.60 -16.47 2.53
N SER A 63 2.72 -17.19 2.34
CA SER A 63 2.75 -18.66 2.43
C SER A 63 2.41 -19.17 3.84
N ALA A 64 2.58 -18.32 4.87
CA ALA A 64 2.22 -18.64 6.24
C ALA A 64 0.71 -18.69 6.51
N ILE A 65 -0.13 -18.28 5.55
CA ILE A 65 -1.59 -18.40 5.68
C ILE A 65 -1.99 -19.87 5.56
N PRO A 66 -2.68 -20.45 6.57
CA PRO A 66 -3.07 -21.87 6.52
C PRO A 66 -3.95 -22.20 5.32
N TYR A 67 -3.74 -23.40 4.76
CA TYR A 67 -4.49 -24.00 3.65
C TYR A 67 -4.32 -23.33 2.28
N ILE A 68 -4.36 -22.00 2.20
CA ILE A 68 -4.38 -21.24 0.93
C ILE A 68 -3.08 -20.47 0.66
N GLY A 69 -2.15 -20.41 1.63
CA GLY A 69 -0.97 -19.54 1.55
C GLY A 69 -0.08 -19.82 0.35
N GLN A 70 0.31 -21.08 0.13
CA GLN A 70 1.16 -21.44 -1.01
C GLN A 70 0.48 -21.12 -2.35
N THR A 71 -0.80 -21.47 -2.49
CA THR A 71 -1.60 -21.15 -3.68
C THR A 71 -1.66 -19.65 -3.94
N LEU A 72 -1.82 -18.83 -2.89
CA LEU A 72 -1.86 -17.37 -3.01
C LEU A 72 -0.53 -16.79 -3.51
N VAL A 73 0.60 -17.31 -3.01
CA VAL A 73 1.94 -16.87 -3.42
C VAL A 73 2.21 -17.20 -4.89
N GLU A 74 2.00 -18.46 -5.28
CA GLU A 74 2.21 -18.90 -6.67
C GLU A 74 1.26 -18.19 -7.63
N TRP A 75 0.02 -17.94 -7.20
CA TRP A 75 -0.93 -17.13 -7.95
C TRP A 75 -0.47 -15.67 -8.09
N ALA A 76 0.11 -15.07 -7.05
CA ALA A 76 0.63 -13.71 -7.13
C ALA A 76 1.83 -13.60 -8.07
N TRP A 77 2.72 -14.60 -8.07
CA TRP A 77 3.87 -14.66 -8.98
C TRP A 77 3.48 -15.02 -10.42
N GLY A 78 2.44 -15.85 -10.60
CA GLY A 78 2.16 -16.45 -11.90
C GLY A 78 3.16 -17.54 -12.27
N GLY A 79 3.71 -18.24 -11.27
CA GLY A 79 4.73 -19.26 -11.40
C GLY A 79 5.22 -19.76 -10.03
N PHE A 80 6.25 -20.61 -10.03
CA PHE A 80 6.81 -21.21 -8.80
C PHE A 80 7.83 -20.32 -8.08
N SER A 81 8.26 -19.23 -8.71
CA SER A 81 9.19 -18.24 -8.15
C SER A 81 8.91 -16.86 -8.74
N VAL A 82 9.50 -15.82 -8.13
CA VAL A 82 9.54 -14.49 -8.73
C VAL A 82 10.30 -14.56 -10.05
N ASP A 83 9.64 -14.19 -11.16
CA ASP A 83 10.22 -14.19 -12.51
C ASP A 83 9.49 -13.14 -13.40
N ASN A 84 9.72 -13.14 -14.71
CA ASN A 84 9.13 -12.22 -15.68
C ASN A 84 7.60 -12.06 -15.61
N PRO A 85 6.79 -13.12 -15.36
CA PRO A 85 5.35 -12.96 -15.14
C PRO A 85 5.03 -12.05 -13.95
N THR A 86 5.80 -12.16 -12.86
CA THR A 86 5.68 -11.30 -11.68
C THR A 86 5.99 -9.85 -12.02
N LEU A 87 7.13 -9.61 -12.70
CA LEU A 87 7.58 -8.26 -13.06
C LEU A 87 6.55 -7.53 -13.93
N THR A 88 6.01 -8.22 -14.93
CA THR A 88 5.02 -7.65 -15.86
C THR A 88 3.73 -7.26 -15.13
N ARG A 89 3.25 -8.09 -14.19
CA ARG A 89 2.06 -7.79 -13.39
C ARG A 89 2.32 -6.67 -12.39
N PHE A 90 3.51 -6.64 -11.78
CA PHE A 90 3.90 -5.60 -10.84
C PHE A 90 4.01 -4.24 -11.54
N PHE A 91 4.48 -4.19 -12.78
CA PHE A 91 4.45 -2.98 -13.60
C PHE A 91 3.01 -2.47 -13.79
N ALA A 92 2.08 -3.35 -14.20
CA ALA A 92 0.68 -2.98 -14.37
C ALA A 92 0.03 -2.49 -13.06
N LEU A 93 0.30 -3.17 -11.94
CA LEU A 93 -0.19 -2.74 -10.63
C LEU A 93 0.43 -1.41 -10.18
N HIS A 94 1.74 -1.24 -10.34
CA HIS A 94 2.42 0.00 -9.99
C HIS A 94 1.87 1.20 -10.78
N PHE A 95 1.48 0.97 -12.03
CA PHE A 95 0.83 1.98 -12.86
C PHE A 95 -0.60 2.28 -12.39
N LEU A 96 -1.39 1.25 -12.07
CA LEU A 96 -2.81 1.40 -11.69
C LEU A 96 -3.02 2.02 -10.31
N LEU A 97 -2.30 1.54 -9.29
CA LEU A 97 -2.55 1.88 -7.88
C LEU A 97 -2.47 3.39 -7.56
N PRO A 98 -1.56 4.19 -8.14
CA PRO A 98 -1.56 5.63 -7.97
C PRO A 98 -2.89 6.31 -8.32
N PHE A 99 -3.58 5.85 -9.36
CA PHE A 99 -4.89 6.40 -9.73
C PHE A 99 -5.98 6.02 -8.71
N VAL A 100 -5.89 4.82 -8.13
CA VAL A 100 -6.77 4.40 -7.03
C VAL A 100 -6.52 5.26 -5.78
N ILE A 101 -5.26 5.59 -5.48
CA ILE A 101 -4.89 6.50 -4.38
C ILE A 101 -5.48 7.88 -4.60
N VAL A 102 -5.46 8.42 -5.83
CA VAL A 102 -6.11 9.70 -6.15
C VAL A 102 -7.61 9.63 -5.87
N GLY A 103 -8.30 8.58 -6.34
CA GLY A 103 -9.73 8.38 -6.09
C GLY A 103 -10.07 8.31 -4.60
N LEU A 104 -9.30 7.56 -3.80
CA LEU A 104 -9.52 7.45 -2.36
C LEU A 104 -9.12 8.71 -1.60
N THR A 105 -8.19 9.51 -2.13
CA THR A 105 -7.87 10.83 -1.56
C THR A 105 -9.07 11.77 -1.67
N LEU A 106 -9.84 11.71 -2.76
CA LEU A 106 -11.09 12.46 -2.87
C LEU A 106 -12.10 12.01 -1.81
N VAL A 107 -12.27 10.70 -1.61
CA VAL A 107 -13.15 10.16 -0.57
C VAL A 107 -12.71 10.59 0.84
N HIS A 108 -11.40 10.54 1.12
CA HIS A 108 -10.82 10.99 2.39
C HIS A 108 -11.14 12.47 2.66
N LEU A 109 -11.01 13.33 1.65
CA LEU A 109 -11.33 14.75 1.75
C LEU A 109 -12.83 15.01 1.87
N THR A 110 -13.68 14.21 1.22
CA THR A 110 -15.14 14.30 1.38
C THR A 110 -15.51 14.06 2.85
N PHE A 111 -15.05 12.97 3.47
CA PHE A 111 -15.34 12.72 4.90
C PHE A 111 -14.73 13.76 5.84
N LEU A 112 -13.59 14.35 5.49
CA LEU A 112 -13.02 15.46 6.24
C LEU A 112 -13.92 16.70 6.18
N HIS A 113 -14.48 16.99 5.00
CA HIS A 113 -15.36 18.15 4.80
C HIS A 113 -16.72 18.02 5.50
N GLU A 114 -17.19 16.81 5.78
CA GLU A 114 -18.42 16.59 6.57
C GLU A 114 -18.27 17.08 8.02
N THR A 115 -17.09 16.98 8.62
CA THR A 115 -16.86 17.40 10.02
C THR A 115 -16.08 18.71 10.14
N GLY A 116 -15.39 19.13 9.08
CA GLY A 116 -14.37 20.17 9.15
C GLY A 116 -13.05 19.67 9.76
N SER A 117 -12.03 20.54 9.72
CA SER A 117 -10.69 20.25 10.27
C SER A 117 -10.68 20.32 11.79
N ASN A 118 -9.90 19.43 12.42
CA ASN A 118 -9.56 19.53 13.83
C ASN A 118 -8.49 20.61 14.08
N ASN A 119 -8.38 21.08 15.33
CA ASN A 119 -7.45 22.13 15.76
C ASN A 119 -6.68 21.73 17.04
N PRO A 120 -5.57 22.42 17.38
CA PRO A 120 -4.78 22.19 18.59
C PRO A 120 -5.53 22.37 19.92
#